data_AF-A0A6A5UXT1-F1
#
_entry.id   AF-A0A6A5UXT1-F1
#
_cell.length_a   1.000
_cell.length_b   1.000
_cell.length_c   1.000
_cell.angle_alpha   90.00
_cell.angle_beta   90.00
_cell.angle_gamma   90.00
#
_symmetry.space_group_name_H-M   'P 1'
#
loop_
_entity.id
_entity.type
_entity.pdbx_description
1 polymer ?
#
loop_
_entity_poly.entity_id
_entity_poly.type
_entity_poly.pdbx_seq_one_letter_code
_entity_poly.pdbx_strand_id
1 'polypeptide(L)'
;MAGGLRLGKKKRTSGLKVASGAEMFINALAISHEFTDHCHKDTLLEVHPDVPVFAAEQAAKLVSGFNHFRTVVTILTFTSENSDWRDYSLLPLPSWLSISRLTASGDALYYHSALLIIFVLYAFSSATPKKRASLSIYGDEESSSIDSDAAECIVYTPHGIPYKSLEPIAKAYPPLHTLAFLHGLHDVSISAAQQLNLGAKNGLLAQRVLRAKY
;
A
#
# COMPACT_ATOMS: atom_id res chain seq x y z
N MET A 1 65.33 -7.47 -39.71
CA MET A 1 64.99 -8.56 -38.77
C MET A 1 65.41 -8.13 -37.38
N ALA A 2 64.48 -7.57 -36.60
CA ALA A 2 64.68 -7.31 -35.17
C ALA A 2 63.31 -7.43 -34.50
N GLY A 3 63.05 -8.60 -33.91
CA GLY A 3 61.91 -8.86 -33.04
C GLY A 3 62.33 -8.70 -31.58
N GLY A 4 61.43 -8.21 -30.72
CA GLY A 4 61.70 -8.09 -29.29
C GLY A 4 60.56 -7.49 -28.47
N LEU A 5 59.67 -8.38 -27.99
CA LEU A 5 58.77 -8.32 -26.84
C LEU A 5 57.98 -7.02 -26.52
N ARG A 6 56.68 -7.02 -26.84
CA ARG A 6 55.67 -6.19 -26.16
C ARG A 6 55.17 -6.91 -24.90
N LEU A 7 55.43 -6.31 -23.73
CA LEU A 7 54.88 -6.74 -22.45
C LEU A 7 53.37 -6.40 -22.41
N GLY A 8 52.51 -7.41 -22.56
CA GLY A 8 51.07 -7.26 -22.45
C GLY A 8 50.66 -6.90 -21.01
N LYS A 9 50.20 -5.66 -20.80
CA LYS A 9 49.46 -5.27 -19.59
C LYS A 9 48.18 -6.10 -19.52
N LYS A 10 48.13 -7.05 -18.60
CA LYS A 10 46.91 -7.78 -18.23
C LYS A 10 45.85 -6.76 -17.81
N LYS A 11 44.83 -6.59 -18.66
CA LYS A 11 43.60 -5.88 -18.36
C LYS A 11 42.97 -6.63 -17.18
N ARG A 12 42.96 -6.01 -15.99
CA ARG A 12 42.18 -6.48 -14.84
C ARG A 12 40.71 -6.35 -15.26
N THR A 13 40.13 -7.43 -15.76
CA THR A 13 38.69 -7.60 -15.76
C THR A 13 38.27 -7.70 -14.31
N SER A 14 37.95 -6.55 -13.71
CA SER A 14 37.21 -6.51 -12.45
C SER A 14 35.93 -7.31 -12.69
N GLY A 15 35.87 -8.49 -12.10
CA GLY A 15 34.67 -9.29 -12.09
C GLY A 15 33.56 -8.48 -11.45
N LEU A 16 32.71 -7.86 -12.26
CA LEU A 16 31.31 -7.75 -11.90
C LEU A 16 30.78 -9.18 -11.88
N LYS A 17 31.00 -9.86 -10.75
CA LYS A 17 29.99 -10.80 -10.29
C LYS A 17 28.79 -9.92 -10.00
N VAL A 18 27.93 -9.76 -11.00
CA VAL A 18 26.51 -9.48 -10.75
C VAL A 18 26.14 -10.51 -9.70
N ALA A 19 25.77 -10.05 -8.50
CA ALA A 19 25.19 -10.91 -7.49
C ALA A 19 23.81 -11.32 -8.03
N SER A 20 23.80 -12.22 -9.01
CA SER A 20 22.60 -12.77 -9.60
C SER A 20 22.05 -13.77 -8.58
N GLY A 21 21.01 -13.34 -7.87
CA GLY A 21 20.24 -14.23 -7.00
C GLY A 21 20.19 -13.82 -5.53
N ALA A 22 20.20 -12.52 -5.20
CA ALA A 22 19.62 -12.12 -3.92
C ALA A 22 18.12 -12.47 -3.98
N GLU A 23 17.68 -13.41 -3.15
CA GLU A 23 16.27 -13.78 -3.08
C GLU A 23 15.45 -12.57 -2.60
N MET A 24 14.50 -12.13 -3.41
CA MET A 24 13.58 -11.06 -3.08
C MET A 24 12.30 -11.66 -2.51
N PHE A 25 12.13 -11.58 -1.19
CA PHE A 25 10.90 -12.01 -0.50
C PHE A 25 9.86 -10.90 -0.36
N ILE A 26 10.23 -9.66 -0.67
CA ILE A 26 9.36 -8.48 -0.60
C ILE A 26 9.11 -8.01 -2.03
N ASN A 27 7.84 -7.86 -2.40
CA ASN A 27 7.45 -7.43 -3.75
C ASN A 27 7.10 -5.94 -3.85
N ALA A 28 6.77 -5.30 -2.74
CA ALA A 28 6.50 -3.88 -2.66
C ALA A 28 6.70 -3.40 -1.22
N LEU A 29 7.07 -2.13 -1.07
CA LEU A 29 7.13 -1.45 0.22
C LEU A 29 6.13 -0.29 0.22
N ALA A 30 5.31 -0.18 1.26
CA ALA A 30 4.39 0.94 1.44
C ALA A 30 4.79 1.77 2.67
N ILE A 31 4.94 3.09 2.54
CA ILE A 31 5.37 3.99 3.63
C ILE A 31 4.32 5.10 3.84
N SER A 32 3.77 5.16 5.05
CA SER A 32 2.71 6.10 5.45
C SER A 32 3.19 7.56 5.53
N HIS A 33 4.37 7.80 6.10
CA HIS A 33 4.99 9.13 6.24
C HIS A 33 6.50 9.03 6.53
N GLU A 34 7.18 10.17 6.53
CA GLU A 34 8.65 10.32 6.50
C GLU A 34 9.35 10.21 7.86
N PHE A 35 8.59 10.12 8.95
CA PHE A 35 9.16 10.06 10.29
C PHE A 35 9.87 8.73 10.52
N THR A 36 10.93 8.76 11.33
CA THR A 36 11.90 7.66 11.43
C THR A 36 11.32 6.38 12.02
N ASP A 37 10.20 6.45 12.73
CA ASP A 37 9.47 5.27 13.22
C ASP A 37 8.73 4.50 12.10
N HIS A 38 8.64 5.07 10.88
CA HIS A 38 8.08 4.41 9.69
C HIS A 38 9.03 4.42 8.48
N CYS A 39 9.97 5.37 8.46
CA CYS A 39 10.89 5.62 7.34
C CYS A 39 12.35 5.60 7.80
N HIS A 40 12.72 4.61 8.62
CA HIS A 40 14.08 4.45 9.15
C HIS A 40 15.08 4.08 8.05
N LYS A 41 16.09 4.94 7.82
CA LYS A 41 17.04 4.78 6.70
C LYS A 41 17.78 3.44 6.72
N ASP A 42 18.41 3.08 7.83
CA ASP A 42 19.28 1.90 7.85
C ASP A 42 18.49 0.61 7.60
N THR A 43 17.28 0.52 8.15
CA THR A 43 16.35 -0.59 7.89
C THR A 43 15.91 -0.64 6.42
N LEU A 44 15.61 0.51 5.82
CA LEU A 44 15.21 0.58 4.43
C LEU A 44 16.33 0.17 3.47
N LEU A 45 17.59 0.45 3.81
CA LEU A 45 18.75 0.06 2.99
C LEU A 45 19.02 -1.45 3.00
N GLU A 46 18.44 -2.21 3.93
CA GLU A 46 18.49 -3.68 3.94
C GLU A 46 17.52 -4.31 2.91
N VAL A 47 16.49 -3.58 2.49
CA VAL A 47 15.53 -4.04 1.47
C VAL A 47 16.21 -4.07 0.10
N HIS A 48 15.90 -5.05 -0.74
CA HIS A 48 16.53 -5.17 -2.06
C HIS A 48 16.23 -3.92 -2.95
N PRO A 49 17.22 -3.37 -3.69
CA PRO A 49 17.06 -2.16 -4.52
C PRO A 49 15.94 -2.18 -5.57
N ASP A 50 15.58 -3.39 -6.02
CA ASP A 50 14.54 -3.60 -7.05
C ASP A 50 13.12 -3.69 -6.46
N VAL A 51 12.96 -3.64 -5.13
CA VAL A 51 11.63 -3.54 -4.50
C VAL A 51 11.06 -2.14 -4.76
N PRO A 52 9.90 -2.02 -5.44
CA PRO A 52 9.26 -0.73 -5.63
C PRO A 52 8.73 -0.17 -4.30
N VAL A 53 9.00 1.10 -4.05
CA VAL A 53 8.52 1.83 -2.88
C VAL A 53 7.32 2.71 -3.25
N PHE A 54 6.23 2.57 -2.52
CA PHE A 54 5.01 3.37 -2.61
C PHE A 54 4.88 4.20 -1.34
N ALA A 55 5.11 5.50 -1.43
CA ALA A 55 5.26 6.33 -0.23
C ALA A 55 4.46 7.63 -0.32
N ALA A 56 4.03 8.14 0.83
CA ALA A 56 3.52 9.51 0.92
C ALA A 56 4.57 10.52 0.43
N GLU A 57 4.13 11.66 -0.09
CA GLU A 57 4.97 12.60 -0.84
C GLU A 57 6.32 12.94 -0.17
N GLN A 58 6.33 13.25 1.13
CA GLN A 58 7.56 13.59 1.85
C GLN A 58 8.45 12.37 2.07
N ALA A 59 7.87 11.21 2.37
CA ALA A 59 8.61 9.95 2.47
C ALA A 59 9.22 9.55 1.11
N ALA A 60 8.47 9.70 0.02
CA ALA A 60 8.97 9.45 -1.33
C ALA A 60 10.19 10.33 -1.66
N LYS A 61 10.15 11.63 -1.33
CA LYS A 61 11.29 12.54 -1.49
C LYS A 61 12.49 12.10 -0.65
N LEU A 62 12.27 11.79 0.62
CA LEU A 62 13.32 11.35 1.55
C LEU A 62 13.99 10.05 1.06
N VAL A 63 13.20 9.02 0.75
CA VAL A 63 13.67 7.71 0.31
C VAL A 63 14.36 7.78 -1.05
N SER A 64 13.86 8.60 -1.98
CA SER A 64 14.55 8.84 -3.26
C SER A 64 15.96 9.42 -3.03
N GLY A 65 16.11 10.30 -2.04
CA GLY A 65 17.40 10.86 -1.64
C GLY A 65 18.40 9.84 -1.08
N PHE A 66 17.95 8.63 -0.71
CA PHE A 66 18.85 7.56 -0.28
C PHE A 66 19.63 6.94 -1.45
N ASN A 67 19.20 7.14 -2.70
CA ASN A 67 19.82 6.60 -3.91
C ASN A 67 19.99 5.07 -3.89
N HIS A 68 19.05 4.37 -3.26
CA HIS A 68 19.07 2.92 -3.10
C HIS A 68 18.03 2.22 -3.98
N PHE A 69 16.76 2.65 -3.88
CA PHE A 69 15.65 2.06 -4.63
C PHE A 69 15.62 2.57 -6.08
N ARG A 70 15.39 1.66 -7.04
CA ARG A 70 15.24 2.04 -8.45
C ARG A 70 13.87 2.64 -8.77
N THR A 71 12.87 2.32 -7.96
CA THR A 71 11.49 2.74 -8.20
C THR A 71 10.90 3.26 -6.89
N VAL A 72 10.58 4.56 -6.88
CA VAL A 72 9.88 5.22 -5.78
C VAL A 72 8.69 5.95 -6.40
N VAL A 73 7.49 5.62 -5.93
CA VAL A 73 6.21 6.10 -6.44
C VAL A 73 5.51 6.85 -5.31
N THR A 74 5.09 8.09 -5.58
CA THR A 74 4.26 8.85 -4.65
C THR A 74 2.83 8.33 -4.69
N ILE A 75 2.30 7.87 -3.56
CA ILE A 75 0.90 7.44 -3.45
C ILE A 75 -0.04 8.65 -3.38
N LEU A 76 -1.19 8.53 -4.02
CA LEU A 76 -2.21 9.58 -4.06
C LEU A 76 -3.23 9.39 -2.93
N THR A 77 -3.85 10.51 -2.53
CA THR A 77 -4.95 10.49 -1.56
C THR A 77 -6.22 10.00 -2.23
N PHE A 78 -6.80 8.93 -1.69
CA PHE A 78 -8.11 8.42 -2.06
C PHE A 78 -9.19 9.39 -1.56
N THR A 79 -10.10 9.82 -2.42
CA THR A 79 -11.12 10.82 -2.06
C THR A 79 -12.51 10.38 -2.49
N SER A 80 -13.54 11.10 -2.01
CA SER A 80 -14.91 10.82 -2.43
C SER A 80 -15.18 11.27 -3.87
N GLU A 81 -14.41 12.24 -4.37
CA GLU A 81 -14.51 12.82 -5.71
C GLU A 81 -13.82 11.95 -6.77
N ASN A 82 -12.74 11.27 -6.39
CA ASN A 82 -12.12 10.22 -7.17
C ASN A 82 -12.27 8.87 -6.45
N SER A 83 -13.46 8.30 -6.55
CA SER A 83 -13.86 7.10 -5.82
C SER A 83 -13.46 5.79 -6.50
N ASP A 84 -12.88 5.83 -7.71
CA ASP A 84 -12.40 4.63 -8.39
C ASP A 84 -11.03 4.23 -7.87
N TRP A 85 -10.99 3.17 -7.07
CA TRP A 85 -9.75 2.70 -6.46
C TRP A 85 -8.72 2.21 -7.48
N ARG A 86 -9.17 1.85 -8.70
CA ARG A 86 -8.29 1.36 -9.78
C ARG A 86 -7.42 2.48 -10.33
N ASP A 87 -7.86 3.73 -10.24
CA ASP A 87 -7.07 4.91 -10.62
C ASP A 87 -5.83 5.10 -9.72
N TYR A 88 -5.79 4.39 -8.59
CA TYR A 88 -4.68 4.38 -7.64
C TYR A 88 -3.75 3.17 -7.80
N SER A 89 -4.01 2.29 -8.76
CA SER A 89 -3.13 1.16 -9.12
C SER A 89 -1.96 1.68 -9.96
N LEU A 90 -0.99 2.31 -9.31
CA LEU A 90 0.18 2.90 -9.97
C LEU A 90 1.21 1.82 -10.33
N LEU A 91 1.79 1.92 -11.54
CA LEU A 91 2.90 1.05 -11.95
C LEU A 91 4.05 1.11 -10.92
N PRO A 92 4.72 -0.03 -10.63
CA PRO A 92 4.59 -1.34 -11.26
C PRO A 92 3.55 -2.29 -10.61
N LEU A 93 2.58 -1.79 -9.83
CA LEU A 93 1.54 -2.67 -9.28
C LEU A 93 0.72 -3.32 -10.40
N PRO A 94 0.30 -4.58 -10.23
CA PRO A 94 -0.67 -5.18 -11.14
C PRO A 94 -2.04 -4.50 -10.97
N SER A 95 -2.83 -4.47 -12.04
CA SER A 95 -4.13 -3.74 -12.07
C SER A 95 -5.18 -4.22 -11.05
N TRP A 96 -4.96 -5.37 -10.41
CA TRP A 96 -5.83 -5.89 -9.35
C TRP A 96 -5.43 -5.39 -7.95
N LEU A 97 -4.35 -4.62 -7.80
CA LEU A 97 -3.82 -4.12 -6.52
C LEU A 97 -3.58 -2.61 -6.58
N SER A 98 -4.10 -1.87 -5.61
CA SER A 98 -3.75 -0.47 -5.41
C SER A 98 -3.22 -0.19 -4.01
N ILE A 99 -2.32 0.78 -3.92
CA ILE A 99 -1.78 1.31 -2.67
C ILE A 99 -1.99 2.83 -2.71
N SER A 100 -2.87 3.32 -1.85
CA SER A 100 -3.21 4.73 -1.73
C SER A 100 -3.17 5.17 -0.27
N ARG A 101 -3.56 6.41 -0.01
CA ARG A 101 -3.66 6.94 1.36
C ARG A 101 -4.98 7.64 1.63
N LEU A 102 -5.34 7.76 2.90
CA LEU A 102 -6.34 8.71 3.39
C LEU A 102 -5.67 9.75 4.27
N THR A 103 -6.14 10.99 4.20
CA THR A 103 -5.64 12.09 5.03
C THR A 103 -6.78 12.78 5.78
N ALA A 104 -6.46 13.35 6.93
CA ALA A 104 -7.38 14.19 7.67
C ALA A 104 -7.24 15.66 7.25
N SER A 105 -8.36 16.35 7.04
CA SER A 105 -8.35 17.79 6.79
C SER A 105 -7.86 18.55 8.03
N GLY A 106 -6.98 19.53 7.82
CA GLY A 106 -6.46 20.38 8.91
C GLY A 106 -5.40 19.72 9.78
N ASP A 107 -4.94 18.52 9.42
CA ASP A 107 -3.88 17.83 10.13
C ASP A 107 -2.50 18.29 9.64
N ALA A 108 -1.73 18.89 10.54
CA ALA A 108 -0.40 19.38 10.23
C ALA A 108 0.49 18.21 9.81
N LEU A 109 1.15 18.34 8.66
CA LEU A 109 2.07 17.33 8.10
C LEU A 109 1.42 15.98 7.71
N TYR A 110 0.09 15.86 7.74
CA TYR A 110 -0.63 14.60 7.46
C TYR A 110 -0.19 13.43 8.33
N TYR A 111 0.13 13.74 9.57
CA TYR A 111 0.56 12.81 10.59
C TYR A 111 -0.52 11.76 10.92
N HIS A 112 -1.78 12.19 11.03
CA HIS A 112 -2.95 11.34 11.14
C HIS A 112 -3.45 10.93 9.74
N SER A 113 -2.69 10.04 9.09
CA SER A 113 -3.07 9.45 7.80
C SER A 113 -3.22 7.94 7.88
N ALA A 114 -3.85 7.36 6.86
CA ALA A 114 -3.98 5.93 6.70
C ALA A 114 -3.33 5.47 5.39
N LEU A 115 -2.71 4.29 5.39
CA LEU A 115 -2.50 3.54 4.17
C LEU A 115 -3.75 2.72 3.86
N LEU A 116 -4.10 2.68 2.57
CA LEU A 116 -5.22 1.92 2.04
C LEU A 116 -4.67 0.98 0.96
N ILE A 117 -4.71 -0.32 1.24
CA ILE A 117 -4.25 -1.37 0.33
C ILE A 117 -5.50 -2.10 -0.16
N ILE A 118 -5.78 -2.01 -1.46
CA ILE A 118 -7.01 -2.54 -2.05
C ILE A 118 -6.65 -3.61 -3.06
N PHE A 119 -7.35 -4.73 -3.03
CA PHE A 119 -7.11 -5.82 -3.97
C PHE A 119 -8.37 -6.58 -4.31
N VAL A 120 -8.37 -7.16 -5.52
CA VAL A 120 -9.40 -8.11 -5.95
C VAL A 120 -8.88 -9.52 -5.72
N LEU A 121 -9.56 -10.30 -4.87
CA LEU A 121 -9.32 -11.74 -4.80
C LEU A 121 -10.04 -12.43 -5.97
N TYR A 122 -9.29 -13.20 -6.76
CA TYR A 122 -9.83 -13.98 -7.89
C TYR A 122 -10.96 -14.95 -7.50
N ALA A 123 -11.14 -15.27 -6.21
CA ALA A 123 -12.29 -16.03 -5.72
C ALA A 123 -13.65 -15.33 -5.96
N PHE A 124 -13.66 -14.00 -6.18
CA PHE A 124 -14.84 -13.21 -6.51
C PHE A 124 -14.90 -12.83 -8.00
N SER A 125 -13.85 -13.12 -8.78
CA SER A 125 -13.86 -12.85 -10.22
C SER A 125 -14.70 -13.91 -10.93
N SER A 126 -15.91 -13.54 -11.32
CA SER A 126 -16.86 -14.39 -12.06
C SER A 126 -16.44 -14.64 -13.53
N ALA A 127 -15.18 -15.00 -13.77
CA ALA A 127 -14.65 -15.29 -15.10
C ALA A 127 -15.11 -16.65 -15.68
N THR A 128 -16.06 -17.35 -15.04
CA THR A 128 -16.73 -18.50 -15.65
C THR A 128 -17.98 -18.04 -16.43
N PRO A 129 -18.06 -18.24 -17.75
CA PRO A 129 -19.26 -17.91 -18.51
C PRO A 129 -20.44 -18.73 -17.96
N LYS A 130 -21.48 -18.03 -17.47
CA LYS A 130 -22.73 -18.63 -16.98
C LYS A 130 -23.32 -19.52 -18.08
N LYS A 131 -23.15 -20.84 -17.98
CA LYS A 131 -23.96 -21.80 -18.75
C LYS A 131 -25.41 -21.64 -18.29
N ARG A 132 -26.31 -21.61 -19.27
CA ARG A 132 -27.74 -21.35 -19.10
C ARG A 132 -28.37 -22.24 -18.01
N ALA A 133 -29.33 -21.61 -17.32
CA ALA A 133 -30.25 -22.13 -16.33
C ALA A 133 -30.57 -23.64 -16.45
N SER A 134 -30.41 -24.35 -15.34
CA SER A 134 -31.16 -25.56 -15.02
C SER A 134 -32.05 -25.26 -13.82
N LEU A 135 -33.36 -25.45 -13.99
CA LEU A 135 -34.39 -25.24 -12.98
C LEU A 135 -34.08 -25.98 -11.66
N SER A 136 -33.91 -25.25 -10.55
CA SER A 136 -34.08 -25.77 -9.19
C SER A 136 -35.49 -25.43 -8.69
N ILE A 137 -36.18 -26.43 -8.16
CA ILE A 137 -37.57 -26.40 -7.66
C ILE A 137 -37.64 -26.16 -6.13
N TYR A 138 -36.50 -25.87 -5.50
CA TYR A 138 -36.45 -25.50 -4.08
C TYR A 138 -35.90 -24.08 -3.97
N GLY A 139 -36.64 -23.22 -3.27
CA GLY A 139 -36.36 -21.79 -3.17
C GLY A 139 -34.92 -21.53 -2.76
N ASP A 140 -34.18 -20.92 -3.67
CA ASP A 140 -32.90 -20.29 -3.37
C ASP A 140 -33.20 -19.20 -2.33
N GLU A 141 -32.61 -19.33 -1.14
CA GLU A 141 -32.39 -18.14 -0.32
C GLU A 141 -31.62 -17.15 -1.19
N GLU A 142 -32.11 -15.91 -1.27
CA GLU A 142 -31.46 -14.84 -2.02
C GLU A 142 -29.97 -14.82 -1.67
N SER A 143 -29.15 -15.42 -2.52
CA SER A 143 -27.74 -15.10 -2.57
C SER A 143 -27.72 -13.64 -2.98
N SER A 144 -27.68 -12.75 -1.99
CA SER A 144 -27.46 -11.32 -2.16
C SER A 144 -26.40 -11.21 -3.24
N SER A 145 -26.74 -10.57 -4.35
CA SER A 145 -25.81 -10.33 -5.44
C SER A 145 -24.56 -9.71 -4.86
N ILE A 146 -23.53 -10.52 -4.60
CA ILE A 146 -22.20 -10.01 -4.29
C ILE A 146 -21.88 -9.20 -5.53
N ASP A 147 -21.74 -7.88 -5.34
CA ASP A 147 -21.35 -6.97 -6.40
C ASP A 147 -20.11 -7.59 -7.03
N SER A 148 -20.25 -8.12 -8.25
CA SER A 148 -19.25 -9.04 -8.81
C SER A 148 -17.90 -8.37 -9.09
N ASP A 149 -17.83 -7.07 -8.86
CA ASP A 149 -16.68 -6.19 -9.01
C ASP A 149 -16.19 -5.60 -7.66
N ALA A 150 -16.79 -5.97 -6.52
CA ALA A 150 -16.34 -5.48 -5.22
C ALA A 150 -14.90 -5.94 -4.91
N ALA A 151 -14.11 -5.05 -4.31
CA ALA A 151 -12.73 -5.33 -3.90
C ALA A 151 -12.61 -5.36 -2.37
N GLU A 152 -11.58 -6.04 -1.87
CA GLU A 152 -11.25 -6.03 -0.45
C GLU A 152 -10.21 -4.95 -0.16
N CYS A 153 -10.24 -4.40 1.05
CA CYS A 153 -9.23 -3.44 1.48
C CYS A 153 -8.70 -3.70 2.90
N ILE A 154 -7.42 -3.38 3.09
CA ILE A 154 -6.76 -3.28 4.39
C ILE A 154 -6.50 -1.81 4.67
N VAL A 155 -6.89 -1.37 5.86
CA VAL A 155 -6.68 0.00 6.34
C VAL A 155 -5.67 -0.03 7.47
N TYR A 156 -4.55 0.67 7.31
CA TYR A 156 -3.53 0.80 8.35
C TYR A 156 -3.39 2.25 8.78
N THR A 157 -3.59 2.51 10.08
CA THR A 157 -3.52 3.85 10.67
C THR A 157 -2.51 3.87 11.81
N PRO A 158 -1.22 4.12 11.54
CA PRO A 158 -0.14 4.01 12.54
C PRO A 158 -0.37 4.90 13.77
N HIS A 159 -0.70 6.17 13.53
CA HIS A 159 -0.99 7.18 14.54
C HIS A 159 -2.50 7.41 14.74
N GLY A 160 -3.31 6.60 14.06
CA GLY A 160 -4.74 6.84 13.91
C GLY A 160 -5.06 7.91 12.86
N ILE A 161 -6.29 7.89 12.40
CA ILE A 161 -6.91 8.94 11.58
C ILE A 161 -8.28 9.25 12.18
N PRO A 162 -8.75 10.52 12.21
CA PRO A 162 -10.10 10.82 12.67
C PRO A 162 -11.10 9.95 11.92
N TYR A 163 -11.96 9.25 12.65
CA TYR A 163 -12.83 8.22 12.04
C TYR A 163 -13.71 8.74 10.88
N LYS A 164 -14.05 10.04 10.85
CA LYS A 164 -14.79 10.66 9.75
C LYS A 164 -14.00 10.75 8.45
N SER A 165 -12.67 10.85 8.52
CA SER A 165 -11.81 10.85 7.34
C SER A 165 -11.74 9.47 6.65
N LEU A 166 -12.39 8.45 7.21
CA LEU A 166 -12.57 7.14 6.59
C LEU A 166 -13.82 7.05 5.68
N GLU A 167 -14.70 8.06 5.72
CA GLU A 167 -15.92 8.12 4.90
C GLU A 167 -15.72 7.87 3.39
N PRO A 168 -14.60 8.28 2.74
CA PRO A 168 -14.38 7.97 1.33
C PRO A 168 -14.47 6.48 0.99
N ILE A 169 -14.08 5.58 1.90
CA ILE A 169 -14.11 4.12 1.66
C ILE A 169 -15.54 3.64 1.36
N ALA A 170 -16.53 4.19 2.07
CA ALA A 170 -17.94 3.82 1.87
C ALA A 170 -18.52 4.32 0.54
N LYS A 171 -17.84 5.23 -0.15
CA LYS A 171 -18.25 5.81 -1.44
C LYS A 171 -17.44 5.27 -2.63
N ALA A 172 -16.52 4.35 -2.36
CA ALA A 172 -15.68 3.76 -3.39
C ALA A 172 -16.51 3.03 -4.45
N TYR A 173 -16.06 3.09 -5.69
CA TYR A 173 -16.66 2.38 -6.81
C TYR A 173 -15.59 1.73 -7.70
N PRO A 174 -15.56 0.40 -7.88
CA PRO A 174 -16.44 -0.59 -7.25
C PRO A 174 -16.40 -0.57 -5.71
N PRO A 175 -17.44 -1.12 -5.04
CA PRO A 175 -17.51 -1.11 -3.58
C PRO A 175 -16.31 -1.79 -2.92
N LEU A 176 -15.93 -1.27 -1.75
CA LEU A 176 -14.87 -1.84 -0.92
C LEU A 176 -15.44 -2.58 0.29
N HIS A 177 -14.97 -3.79 0.51
CA HIS A 177 -15.14 -4.52 1.76
C HIS A 177 -13.87 -4.41 2.60
N THR A 178 -13.97 -3.76 3.76
CA THR A 178 -12.81 -3.67 4.66
C THR A 178 -12.54 -5.03 5.30
N LEU A 179 -11.49 -5.69 4.82
CA LEU A 179 -11.06 -6.99 5.34
C LEU A 179 -10.42 -6.83 6.71
N ALA A 180 -9.46 -5.91 6.85
CA ALA A 180 -8.74 -5.71 8.09
C ALA A 180 -8.50 -4.23 8.39
N PHE A 181 -8.59 -3.87 9.67
CA PHE A 181 -8.30 -2.53 10.16
C PHE A 181 -7.24 -2.57 11.27
N LEU A 182 -6.05 -2.10 10.95
CA LEU A 182 -4.90 -2.07 11.86
C LEU A 182 -4.78 -0.66 12.48
N HIS A 183 -5.05 -0.57 13.78
CA HIS A 183 -5.07 0.68 14.54
C HIS A 183 -4.30 0.59 15.84
N GLY A 184 -3.46 1.59 16.13
CA GLY A 184 -2.78 1.71 17.41
C GLY A 184 -3.76 1.99 18.56
N LEU A 185 -3.67 1.22 19.65
CA LEU A 185 -4.57 1.37 20.79
C LEU A 185 -4.14 2.47 21.77
N HIS A 186 -2.85 2.84 21.77
CA HIS A 186 -2.32 3.86 22.66
C HIS A 186 -2.83 5.24 22.27
N ASP A 187 -3.38 5.95 23.26
CA ASP A 187 -3.69 7.38 23.19
C ASP A 187 -2.45 8.12 23.73
N VAL A 188 -1.77 8.87 22.85
CA VAL A 188 -0.50 9.53 23.21
C VAL A 188 -0.62 11.00 22.83
N SER A 189 -0.28 11.88 23.75
CA SER A 189 -0.19 13.33 23.53
C SER A 189 1.03 13.90 24.23
N ILE A 190 1.69 14.88 23.60
CA ILE A 190 2.79 15.65 24.23
C ILE A 190 2.20 16.80 25.05
N SER A 191 1.07 17.34 24.61
CA SER A 191 0.26 18.34 25.31
C SER A 191 -1.18 18.29 24.80
N ALA A 192 -2.09 19.05 25.42
CA ALA A 192 -3.45 19.18 24.92
C ALA A 192 -3.54 19.70 23.47
N ALA A 193 -2.49 20.35 22.95
CA ALA A 193 -2.44 20.87 21.59
C ALA A 193 -1.81 19.90 20.57
N GLN A 194 -1.14 18.82 21.03
CA GLN A 194 -0.40 17.93 20.16
C GLN A 194 -0.71 16.46 20.48
N GLN A 195 -1.73 15.96 19.78
CA GLN A 195 -2.10 14.55 19.79
C GLN A 195 -1.15 13.78 18.86
N LEU A 196 -0.51 12.75 19.40
CA LEU A 196 0.38 11.84 18.67
C LEU A 196 -0.34 10.58 18.18
N ASN A 197 -1.18 9.96 19.01
CA ASN A 197 -1.92 8.77 18.60
C ASN A 197 -3.38 8.89 19.02
N LEU A 198 -4.34 8.65 18.14
CA LEU A 198 -5.77 8.82 18.45
C LEU A 198 -6.37 7.74 19.38
N GLY A 199 -5.65 6.64 19.59
CA GLY A 199 -5.97 5.60 20.57
C GLY A 199 -7.29 4.84 20.36
N ALA A 200 -7.55 3.90 21.29
CA ALA A 200 -8.64 2.93 21.19
C ALA A 200 -10.04 3.55 21.05
N LYS A 201 -10.30 4.74 21.63
CA LYS A 201 -11.60 5.40 21.52
C LYS A 201 -11.91 5.81 20.09
N ASN A 202 -10.94 6.41 19.40
CA ASN A 202 -11.07 6.71 17.98
C ASN A 202 -11.11 5.41 17.16
N GLY A 203 -10.28 4.42 17.51
CA GLY A 203 -10.29 3.10 16.87
C GLY A 203 -11.67 2.42 16.90
N LEU A 204 -12.38 2.46 18.02
CA LEU A 204 -13.74 1.90 18.12
C LEU A 204 -14.75 2.64 17.23
N LEU A 205 -14.62 3.97 17.09
CA LEU A 205 -15.46 4.75 16.18
C LEU A 205 -15.13 4.44 14.73
N ALA A 206 -13.85 4.36 14.39
CA ALA A 206 -13.37 3.95 13.07
C ALA A 206 -13.87 2.55 12.69
N GLN A 207 -13.81 1.59 13.62
CA GLN A 207 -14.32 0.23 13.39
C GLN A 207 -15.82 0.21 13.10
N ARG A 208 -16.61 1.09 13.73
CA ARG A 208 -18.05 1.21 13.45
C ARG A 208 -18.34 1.78 12.06
N VAL A 209 -17.46 2.67 11.56
CA VAL A 209 -17.54 3.21 10.20
C VAL A 209 -17.13 2.16 9.17
N LEU A 210 -15.96 1.54 9.37
CA LEU A 210 -15.38 0.59 8.42
C LEU A 210 -16.08 -0.76 8.41
N ARG A 211 -16.63 -1.19 9.55
CA ARG A 211 -17.16 -2.54 9.77
C ARG A 211 -16.15 -3.61 9.33
N ALA A 212 -14.86 -3.39 9.66
CA ALA A 212 -13.80 -4.27 9.23
C ALA A 212 -14.01 -5.68 9.77
N LYS A 213 -13.69 -6.70 8.98
CA LYS A 213 -13.83 -8.10 9.41
C LYS A 213 -12.80 -8.47 10.49
N TYR A 214 -11.59 -7.92 10.40
CA TYR A 214 -10.48 -8.16 11.33
C TYR A 214 -9.90 -6.86 11.89
#